data_AF-A0A8J5LI07-F1
#
_entry.id   AF-A0A8J5LI07-F1
#
_cell.length_a   1.000
_cell.length_b   1.000
_cell.length_c   1.000
_cell.angle_alpha   90.00
_cell.angle_beta   90.00
_cell.angle_gamma   90.00
#
_symmetry.space_group_name_H-M   'P 1'
#
loop_
_entity.id
_entity.type
_entity.pdbx_description
1 polymer ?
#
loop_
_entity_poly.entity_id
_entity_poly.type
_entity_poly.pdbx_seq_one_letter_code
_entity_poly.pdbx_strand_id
1 'polypeptide(L)'
;MARRYDADPFHEEDVNPFAQDPGVRGKAAGSNYGGGKLSSTDLKTKERELQAKEAELNQREKELKRKEEAAAQAGVIINEKNWPPFFPIIHHDIANEIPIHLQRLQYLAFASLLGLTLCLFWNIIAVTTAWIKGQDVKIWFLAIIYFISGVPGAYVLWYRPLYRAMRTESALNFGWFFLFYLLHIAFVIYAAVAPPIFFKGKSLTGILPAVDLIGDKVLVGIFYFVGFGLFCLEALISVWVIQQVYMYFRGSGKAAEMQREAAQVAMRAAI
;
A
#
# COMPACT_ATOMS: atom_id res chain seq x y z
N MET A 1 5.40 -31.25 -44.26
CA MET A 1 6.49 -30.29 -44.48
C MET A 1 5.95 -28.90 -44.14
N ALA A 2 6.62 -27.96 -43.47
CA ALA A 2 7.83 -27.91 -42.67
C ALA A 2 7.84 -26.50 -42.02
N ARG A 3 8.23 -26.43 -40.73
CA ARG A 3 8.84 -25.33 -39.93
C ARG A 3 8.19 -23.92 -39.95
N ARG A 4 7.74 -23.40 -38.79
CA ARG A 4 8.50 -22.65 -37.75
C ARG A 4 9.25 -21.44 -38.32
N TYR A 5 8.85 -20.23 -37.93
CA TYR A 5 9.65 -19.30 -37.11
C TYR A 5 8.74 -18.18 -36.59
N ASP A 6 8.64 -18.11 -35.26
CA ASP A 6 8.03 -17.02 -34.49
C ASP A 6 8.86 -15.74 -34.68
N ALA A 7 8.20 -14.61 -34.96
CA ALA A 7 8.82 -13.29 -34.90
C ALA A 7 8.60 -12.72 -33.49
N ASP A 8 9.71 -12.50 -32.78
CA ASP A 8 9.74 -11.96 -31.42
C ASP A 8 9.32 -10.47 -31.44
N PRO A 9 8.28 -10.05 -30.70
CA PRO A 9 7.80 -8.67 -30.70
C PRO A 9 8.74 -7.69 -29.96
N PHE A 10 9.86 -8.16 -29.41
CA PHE A 10 10.88 -7.34 -28.74
C PHE A 10 12.17 -7.15 -29.54
N HIS A 11 12.16 -7.40 -30.86
CA HIS A 11 13.32 -7.10 -31.70
C HIS A 11 13.44 -5.58 -31.92
N GLU A 12 13.95 -4.85 -30.93
CA GLU A 12 14.51 -3.52 -31.15
C GLU A 12 15.76 -3.67 -32.02
N GLU A 13 15.69 -3.17 -33.25
CA GLU A 13 16.90 -2.98 -34.07
C GLU A 13 17.83 -2.03 -33.34
N ASP A 14 19.02 -2.51 -32.96
CA ASP A 14 20.13 -1.68 -32.49
C ASP A 14 20.60 -0.76 -33.63
N VAL A 15 19.89 0.35 -33.82
CA VAL A 15 20.29 1.43 -34.71
C VAL A 15 21.45 2.17 -34.09
N ASN A 16 22.67 1.81 -34.51
CA ASN A 16 23.88 2.51 -34.12
C ASN A 16 23.86 3.96 -34.68
N PRO A 17 23.79 4.98 -33.82
CA PRO A 17 23.65 6.38 -34.26
C PRO A 17 24.92 6.97 -34.88
N PHE A 18 26.01 6.19 -34.98
CA PHE A 18 27.30 6.62 -35.54
C PHE A 18 27.64 6.00 -36.90
N ALA A 19 26.74 5.21 -37.50
CA ALA A 19 26.94 4.70 -38.86
C ALA A 19 26.65 5.79 -39.90
N GLN A 20 27.68 6.55 -40.26
CA GLN A 20 27.61 7.59 -41.29
C GLN A 20 27.62 6.96 -42.70
N ASP A 21 26.51 7.09 -43.44
CA ASP A 21 26.40 6.73 -44.86
C ASP A 21 27.16 7.77 -45.73
N PRO A 22 28.13 7.36 -46.57
CA PRO A 22 28.98 8.31 -47.30
C PRO A 22 28.28 8.76 -48.59
N GLY A 23 27.28 9.64 -48.49
CA GLY A 23 26.84 10.33 -49.69
C GLY A 23 25.51 11.06 -49.68
N VAL A 24 25.34 12.12 -48.87
CA VAL A 24 24.48 13.24 -49.29
C VAL A 24 25.04 14.56 -48.75
N ARG A 25 25.38 15.45 -49.68
CA ARG A 25 25.82 16.83 -49.41
C ARG A 25 24.59 17.73 -49.31
N GLY A 26 24.30 18.28 -48.14
CA GLY A 26 23.20 19.24 -47.92
C GLY A 26 23.54 20.24 -46.81
N LYS A 27 23.56 21.53 -47.16
CA LYS A 27 23.98 22.66 -46.31
C LYS A 27 23.14 22.78 -45.03
N ALA A 28 23.79 22.79 -43.88
CA ALA A 28 23.20 23.22 -42.61
C ALA A 28 23.76 24.58 -42.19
N ALA A 29 22.84 25.49 -41.86
CA ALA A 29 23.07 26.84 -41.39
C ALA A 29 23.89 26.85 -40.08
N GLY A 30 24.76 27.85 -39.96
CA GLY A 30 25.66 28.00 -38.82
C GLY A 30 24.91 28.17 -37.50
N SER A 31 25.07 27.18 -36.62
CA SER A 31 24.87 27.36 -35.19
C SER A 31 26.20 27.76 -34.57
N ASN A 32 26.20 28.94 -33.97
CA ASN A 32 27.34 29.57 -33.33
C ASN A 32 27.58 28.93 -31.95
N TYR A 33 28.22 27.77 -31.92
CA TYR A 33 28.90 27.28 -30.72
C TYR A 33 30.39 27.53 -30.88
N GLY A 34 30.91 28.43 -30.06
CA GLY A 34 32.33 28.80 -30.02
C GLY A 34 33.21 27.57 -29.84
N GLY A 35 33.78 27.10 -30.95
CA GLY A 35 34.87 26.13 -30.97
C GLY A 35 36.15 26.77 -30.46
N GLY A 36 36.24 26.92 -29.14
CA GLY A 36 37.54 27.06 -28.49
C GLY A 36 38.33 25.79 -28.74
N LYS A 37 39.48 25.90 -29.41
CA LYS A 37 40.44 24.82 -29.59
C LYS A 37 40.83 24.35 -28.18
N LEU A 38 40.27 23.25 -27.69
CA LEU A 38 40.68 22.66 -26.40
C LEU A 38 42.19 22.47 -26.47
N SER A 39 42.93 23.22 -25.66
CA SER A 39 44.37 23.10 -25.61
C SER A 39 44.70 21.69 -25.11
N SER A 40 45.85 21.14 -25.50
CA SER A 40 46.34 19.88 -24.95
C SER A 40 46.37 19.86 -23.41
N THR A 41 46.49 21.04 -22.78
CA THR A 41 46.36 21.24 -21.32
C THR A 41 44.93 21.11 -20.81
N ASP A 42 43.92 21.54 -21.55
CA ASP A 42 42.52 21.42 -21.15
C ASP A 42 42.03 19.96 -21.26
N LEU A 43 42.51 19.24 -22.29
CA LEU A 43 42.29 17.80 -22.43
C LEU A 43 42.93 17.01 -21.28
N LYS A 44 44.19 17.34 -20.93
CA LYS A 44 44.88 16.72 -19.78
C LYS A 44 44.20 17.03 -18.44
N THR A 45 43.65 18.23 -18.29
CA THR A 45 42.89 18.60 -17.07
C THR A 45 41.59 17.80 -17.01
N LYS A 46 40.87 17.69 -18.13
CA LYS A 46 39.63 16.91 -18.22
C LYS A 46 39.85 15.41 -18.02
N GLU A 47 40.96 14.86 -18.52
CA GLU A 47 41.37 13.47 -18.25
C GLU A 47 41.62 13.23 -16.76
N ARG A 48 42.29 14.16 -16.06
CA ARG A 48 42.49 14.07 -14.61
C ARG A 48 41.20 14.20 -13.82
N GLU A 49 40.29 15.08 -14.24
CA GLU A 49 38.95 15.20 -13.63
C GLU A 49 38.11 13.94 -13.85
N LEU A 50 38.18 13.34 -15.03
CA LEU A 50 37.50 12.08 -15.34
C LEU A 50 38.06 10.93 -14.50
N GLN A 51 39.38 10.83 -14.38
CA GLN A 51 40.03 9.84 -13.52
C GLN A 51 39.67 10.04 -12.03
N ALA A 52 39.57 11.29 -11.57
CA ALA A 52 39.13 11.59 -10.20
C ALA A 52 37.66 11.20 -9.98
N LYS A 53 36.77 11.49 -10.93
CA LYS A 53 35.36 11.07 -10.86
C LYS A 53 35.19 9.56 -10.94
N GLU A 54 35.97 8.88 -11.78
CA GLU A 54 35.96 7.43 -11.88
C GLU A 54 36.44 6.78 -10.57
N ALA A 55 37.47 7.33 -9.93
CA ALA A 55 37.92 6.91 -8.61
C ALA A 55 36.86 7.14 -7.53
N GLU A 56 36.15 8.28 -7.55
CA GLU A 56 35.05 8.57 -6.63
C GLU A 56 33.86 7.62 -6.84
N LEU A 57 33.47 7.36 -8.08
CA LEU A 57 32.38 6.43 -8.42
C LEU A 57 32.72 5.00 -7.98
N ASN A 58 33.96 4.54 -8.22
CA ASN A 58 34.41 3.22 -7.78
C ASN A 58 34.44 3.09 -6.24
N GLN A 59 34.73 4.19 -5.52
CA GLN A 59 34.59 4.21 -4.06
C GLN A 59 33.12 4.09 -3.62
N ARG A 60 32.20 4.82 -4.26
CA ARG A 60 30.76 4.74 -3.96
C ARG A 60 30.17 3.37 -4.30
N GLU A 61 30.59 2.75 -5.41
CA GLU A 61 30.17 1.40 -5.78
C GLU A 61 30.66 0.36 -4.75
N LYS A 62 31.90 0.47 -4.27
CA LYS A 62 32.41 -0.39 -3.20
C LYS A 62 31.66 -0.19 -1.89
N GLU A 63 31.29 1.03 -1.55
CA GLU A 63 30.46 1.30 -0.36
C GLU A 63 29.03 0.78 -0.51
N LEU A 64 28.42 0.94 -1.69
CA LEU A 64 27.10 0.39 -2.00
C LEU A 64 27.14 -1.13 -1.94
N LYS A 65 28.12 -1.76 -2.57
CA LYS A 65 28.31 -3.21 -2.53
C LYS A 65 28.55 -3.71 -1.10
N ARG A 66 29.31 -2.99 -0.27
CA ARG A 66 29.47 -3.32 1.15
C ARG A 66 28.17 -3.14 1.94
N LYS A 67 27.36 -2.12 1.63
CA LYS A 67 26.04 -1.91 2.25
C LYS A 67 25.03 -2.95 1.79
N GLU A 68 25.07 -3.39 0.54
CA GLU A 68 24.26 -4.46 -0.03
C GLU A 68 24.66 -5.82 0.54
N GLU A 69 25.96 -6.12 0.61
CA GLU A 69 26.47 -7.34 1.24
C GLU A 69 26.18 -7.35 2.75
N ALA A 70 26.29 -6.22 3.44
CA ALA A 70 25.88 -6.09 4.84
C ALA A 70 24.36 -6.24 5.01
N ALA A 71 23.55 -5.73 4.07
CA ALA A 71 22.10 -5.94 4.07
C ALA A 71 21.73 -7.40 3.79
N ALA A 72 22.44 -8.06 2.87
CA ALA A 72 22.28 -9.48 2.55
C ALA A 72 22.72 -10.37 3.72
N GLN A 73 23.85 -10.07 4.37
CA GLN A 73 24.34 -10.77 5.56
C GLN A 73 23.46 -10.52 6.80
N ALA A 74 22.83 -9.35 6.89
CA ALA A 74 21.85 -9.04 7.93
C ALA A 74 20.47 -9.70 7.70
N GLY A 75 20.32 -10.52 6.65
CA GLY A 75 19.05 -11.20 6.35
C GLY A 75 17.92 -10.23 6.03
N VAL A 76 18.24 -9.00 5.59
CA VAL A 76 17.24 -8.05 5.10
C VAL A 76 16.80 -8.54 3.73
N ILE A 77 15.79 -9.41 3.73
CA ILE A 77 15.05 -9.78 2.52
C ILE A 77 14.51 -8.46 1.94
N ILE A 78 15.12 -8.00 0.85
CA ILE A 78 14.61 -6.87 0.07
C ILE A 78 13.36 -7.40 -0.63
N ASN A 79 12.26 -7.32 0.10
CA ASN A 79 10.93 -7.64 -0.38
C ASN A 79 10.53 -6.58 -1.42
N GLU A 80 10.57 -6.94 -2.70
CA GLU A 80 10.27 -6.07 -3.84
C GLU A 80 8.86 -5.48 -3.71
N LYS A 81 8.73 -4.16 -3.70
CA LYS A 81 7.41 -3.51 -3.56
C LYS A 81 6.59 -3.82 -4.81
N ASN A 82 5.42 -4.42 -4.65
CA ASN A 82 4.60 -4.94 -5.76
C ASN A 82 3.15 -4.44 -5.74
N TRP A 83 2.72 -3.75 -4.68
CA TRP A 83 1.31 -3.37 -4.51
C TRP A 83 1.13 -1.94 -3.96
N PRO A 84 0.06 -1.21 -4.34
CA PRO A 84 -0.84 -1.51 -5.46
C PRO A 84 -0.14 -1.48 -6.83
N PRO A 85 -0.65 -2.19 -7.87
CA PRO A 85 0.06 -2.34 -9.16
C PRO A 85 0.41 -1.02 -9.87
N PHE A 86 -0.35 0.04 -9.58
CA PHE A 86 -0.17 1.37 -10.15
C PHE A 86 0.73 2.29 -9.29
N PHE A 87 1.02 1.92 -8.03
CA PHE A 87 2.00 2.58 -7.15
C PHE A 87 2.58 1.54 -6.16
N PRO A 88 3.67 0.84 -6.52
CA PRO A 88 4.28 -0.17 -5.65
C PRO A 88 4.94 0.47 -4.42
N ILE A 89 4.15 0.65 -3.37
CA ILE A 89 4.59 1.21 -2.09
C ILE A 89 4.89 0.09 -1.10
N ILE A 90 4.18 -1.04 -1.21
CA ILE A 90 4.27 -2.17 -0.29
C ILE A 90 4.58 -3.48 -1.02
N HIS A 91 5.35 -4.34 -0.36
CA HIS A 91 5.51 -5.73 -0.79
C HIS A 91 4.31 -6.54 -0.28
N HIS A 92 3.66 -7.27 -1.18
CA HIS A 92 2.48 -8.06 -0.87
C HIS A 92 2.48 -9.34 -1.70
N ASP A 93 2.97 -10.44 -1.11
CA ASP A 93 3.02 -11.74 -1.78
C ASP A 93 2.55 -12.87 -0.82
N ILE A 94 1.22 -13.00 -0.71
CA ILE A 94 0.59 -14.03 0.12
C ILE A 94 0.96 -15.45 -0.36
N ALA A 95 1.11 -15.64 -1.67
CA ALA A 95 1.29 -16.97 -2.25
C ALA A 95 2.65 -17.56 -1.89
N ASN A 96 3.69 -16.73 -1.84
CA ASN A 96 5.06 -17.18 -1.58
C ASN A 96 5.48 -17.03 -0.11
N GLU A 97 4.94 -16.06 0.64
CA GLU A 97 5.40 -15.80 2.02
C GLU A 97 4.57 -16.46 3.13
N ILE A 98 3.34 -16.91 2.82
CA ILE A 98 2.42 -17.48 3.82
C ILE A 98 2.16 -18.95 3.51
N PRO A 99 2.23 -19.85 4.52
CA PRO A 99 1.90 -21.27 4.35
C PRO A 99 0.50 -21.48 3.75
N ILE A 100 0.37 -22.44 2.82
CA ILE A 100 -0.84 -22.66 2.00
C ILE A 100 -2.14 -22.76 2.81
N HIS A 101 -2.06 -23.32 4.02
CA HIS A 101 -3.20 -23.50 4.92
C HIS A 101 -3.68 -22.19 5.57
N LEU A 102 -2.82 -21.18 5.66
CA LEU A 102 -3.12 -19.85 6.23
C LEU A 102 -3.46 -18.81 5.16
N GLN A 103 -3.09 -19.06 3.90
CA GLN A 103 -3.32 -18.12 2.79
C GLN A 103 -4.78 -17.69 2.68
N ARG A 104 -5.73 -18.63 2.78
CA ARG A 104 -7.19 -18.32 2.72
C ARG A 104 -7.58 -17.27 3.75
N LEU A 105 -7.07 -17.40 4.98
CA LEU A 105 -7.38 -16.47 6.06
C LEU A 105 -6.74 -15.10 5.80
N GLN A 106 -5.50 -15.07 5.31
CA GLN A 106 -4.86 -13.80 4.92
C GLN A 106 -5.61 -13.12 3.77
N TYR A 107 -6.09 -13.88 2.77
CA TYR A 107 -6.91 -13.33 1.69
C TYR A 107 -8.23 -12.76 2.20
N LEU A 108 -8.89 -13.39 3.19
CA LEU A 108 -10.09 -12.84 3.82
C LEU A 108 -9.79 -11.54 4.59
N ALA A 109 -8.68 -11.50 5.34
CA ALA A 109 -8.26 -10.29 6.03
C ALA A 109 -7.90 -9.16 5.04
N PHE A 110 -7.29 -9.51 3.90
CA PHE A 110 -7.03 -8.57 2.82
C PHE A 110 -8.33 -8.08 2.16
N ALA A 111 -9.31 -8.96 1.96
CA ALA A 111 -10.63 -8.59 1.47
C ALA A 111 -11.33 -7.59 2.39
N SER A 112 -11.21 -7.73 3.71
CA SER A 112 -11.70 -6.73 4.68
C SER A 112 -10.96 -5.39 4.56
N LEU A 113 -9.65 -5.39 4.28
CA LEU A 113 -8.91 -4.13 4.06
C LEU A 113 -9.40 -3.41 2.79
N LEU A 114 -9.62 -4.17 1.73
CA LEU A 114 -10.21 -3.65 0.49
C LEU A 114 -11.65 -3.21 0.68
N GLY A 115 -12.44 -3.94 1.46
CA GLY A 115 -13.82 -3.62 1.80
C GLY A 115 -13.92 -2.31 2.59
N LEU A 116 -13.06 -2.10 3.59
CA LEU A 116 -12.94 -0.80 4.27
C LEU A 116 -12.57 0.32 3.30
N THR A 117 -11.60 0.09 2.41
CA THR A 117 -11.19 1.08 1.40
C THR A 117 -12.36 1.45 0.48
N LEU A 118 -13.11 0.45 0.01
CA LEU A 118 -14.30 0.63 -0.80
C LEU A 118 -15.39 1.41 -0.05
N CYS A 119 -15.66 1.05 1.22
CA CYS A 119 -16.65 1.74 2.04
C CYS A 119 -16.30 3.22 2.22
N LEU A 120 -15.05 3.52 2.58
CA LEU A 120 -14.62 4.90 2.80
C LEU A 120 -14.52 5.71 1.50
N PHE A 121 -14.14 5.07 0.38
CA PHE A 121 -14.16 5.70 -0.93
C PHE A 121 -15.59 6.05 -1.37
N TRP A 122 -16.52 5.09 -1.25
CA TRP A 122 -17.94 5.36 -1.51
C TRP A 122 -18.49 6.44 -0.59
N ASN A 123 -18.06 6.45 0.68
CA ASN A 123 -18.43 7.47 1.65
C ASN A 123 -18.02 8.87 1.18
N ILE A 124 -16.82 9.06 0.61
CA ILE A 124 -16.42 10.33 0.01
C ILE A 124 -17.36 10.72 -1.13
N ILE A 125 -17.69 9.79 -2.03
CA ILE A 125 -18.59 10.07 -3.17
C ILE A 125 -19.96 10.54 -2.65
N ALA A 126 -20.56 9.77 -1.75
CA ALA A 126 -21.87 10.07 -1.18
C ALA A 126 -21.89 11.41 -0.44
N VAL A 127 -20.91 11.67 0.44
CA VAL A 127 -20.84 12.92 1.19
C VAL A 127 -20.51 14.11 0.26
N THR A 128 -19.76 13.89 -0.82
CA THR A 128 -19.55 14.92 -1.86
C THR A 128 -20.87 15.30 -2.53
N THR A 129 -21.73 14.33 -2.87
CA THR A 129 -23.06 14.65 -3.40
C THR A 129 -23.94 15.38 -2.38
N ALA A 130 -23.83 15.01 -1.09
CA ALA A 130 -24.55 15.67 -0.01
C ALA A 130 -24.11 17.14 0.14
N TRP A 131 -22.80 17.40 0.10
CA TRP A 131 -22.21 18.73 0.16
C TRP A 131 -22.63 19.60 -1.03
N ILE A 132 -22.56 19.09 -2.27
CA ILE A 132 -23.03 19.80 -3.47
C ILE A 132 -24.52 20.13 -3.38
N LYS A 133 -25.31 19.26 -2.74
CA LYS A 133 -26.73 19.49 -2.47
C LYS A 133 -27.00 20.33 -1.20
N GLY A 134 -26.00 21.03 -0.67
CA GLY A 134 -26.15 22.01 0.41
C GLY A 134 -26.05 21.46 1.83
N GLN A 135 -25.40 20.31 2.03
CA GLN A 135 -24.94 19.90 3.37
C GLN A 135 -23.64 20.62 3.76
N ASP A 136 -23.29 20.60 5.05
CA ASP A 136 -22.13 21.31 5.59
C ASP A 136 -20.79 20.81 4.99
N VAL A 137 -19.87 21.71 4.65
CA VAL A 137 -18.53 21.33 4.18
C VAL A 137 -17.73 20.56 5.25
N LYS A 138 -18.04 20.76 6.54
CA LYS A 138 -17.38 20.04 7.65
C LYS A 138 -17.58 18.53 7.55
N ILE A 139 -18.77 18.06 7.14
CA ILE A 139 -19.03 16.62 7.01
C ILE A 139 -18.21 16.02 5.86
N TRP A 140 -17.97 16.80 4.81
CA TRP A 140 -17.16 16.40 3.67
C TRP A 140 -15.66 16.29 4.02
N PHE A 141 -15.11 17.28 4.73
CA PHE A 141 -13.74 17.19 5.25
C PHE A 141 -13.55 15.96 6.15
N LEU A 142 -14.54 15.66 7.00
CA LEU A 142 -14.48 14.51 7.89
C LEU A 142 -14.47 13.18 7.13
N ALA A 143 -15.22 13.07 6.01
CA ALA A 143 -15.18 11.90 5.13
C ALA A 143 -13.78 11.69 4.51
N ILE A 144 -13.10 12.76 4.11
CA ILE A 144 -11.72 12.71 3.59
C ILE A 144 -10.75 12.26 4.69
N ILE A 145 -10.87 12.82 5.89
CA ILE A 145 -10.04 12.43 7.03
C ILE A 145 -10.20 10.93 7.33
N TYR A 146 -11.42 10.41 7.32
CA TYR A 146 -11.65 8.98 7.52
C TYR A 146 -10.96 8.13 6.46
N PHE A 147 -10.95 8.53 5.19
CA PHE A 147 -10.26 7.79 4.15
C PHE A 147 -8.73 7.84 4.31
N ILE A 148 -8.17 9.05 4.48
CA ILE A 148 -6.71 9.26 4.57
C ILE A 148 -6.12 8.63 5.84
N SER A 149 -6.84 8.64 6.96
CA SER A 149 -6.37 8.03 8.20
C SER A 149 -6.78 6.57 8.35
N GLY A 150 -8.01 6.23 7.94
CA GLY A 150 -8.60 4.91 8.14
C GLY A 150 -7.92 3.83 7.31
N VAL A 151 -7.64 4.06 6.03
CA VAL A 151 -7.02 3.04 5.16
C VAL A 151 -5.56 2.77 5.57
N PRO A 152 -4.68 3.77 5.74
CA PRO A 152 -3.32 3.53 6.23
C PRO A 152 -3.29 3.03 7.67
N GLY A 153 -4.18 3.55 8.53
CA GLY A 153 -4.34 3.09 9.90
C GLY A 153 -4.69 1.61 9.96
N ALA A 154 -5.68 1.16 9.19
CA ALA A 154 -6.06 -0.24 9.09
C ALA A 154 -4.91 -1.14 8.61
N TYR A 155 -4.18 -0.68 7.59
CA TYR A 155 -3.01 -1.39 7.08
C TYR A 155 -1.94 -1.59 8.15
N VAL A 156 -1.59 -0.52 8.88
CA VAL A 156 -0.51 -0.55 9.87
C VAL A 156 -0.94 -1.25 11.17
N LEU A 157 -2.16 -1.03 11.63
CA LEU A 157 -2.60 -1.40 12.96
C LEU A 157 -3.08 -2.85 13.07
N TRP A 158 -3.68 -3.41 12.03
CA TRP A 158 -4.17 -4.79 12.10
C TRP A 158 -3.74 -5.65 10.91
N TYR A 159 -3.71 -5.13 9.68
CA TYR A 159 -3.39 -5.97 8.52
C TYR A 159 -1.93 -6.43 8.50
N ARG A 160 -0.98 -5.49 8.63
CA ARG A 160 0.45 -5.77 8.63
C ARG A 160 0.88 -6.62 9.85
N PRO A 161 0.39 -6.36 11.08
CA PRO A 161 0.62 -7.24 12.21
C PRO A 161 0.10 -8.66 11.97
N LEU A 162 -1.10 -8.83 11.41
CA LEU A 162 -1.63 -10.15 11.06
C LEU A 162 -0.75 -10.86 10.03
N TYR A 163 -0.37 -10.16 8.96
CA TYR A 163 0.51 -10.70 7.93
C TYR A 163 1.83 -11.21 8.52
N ARG A 164 2.44 -10.42 9.42
CA ARG A 164 3.64 -10.81 10.16
C ARG A 164 3.38 -12.01 11.06
N ALA A 165 2.25 -12.05 11.77
CA ALA A 165 1.86 -13.15 12.64
C ALA A 165 1.71 -14.48 11.87
N MET A 166 1.18 -14.42 10.65
CA MET A 166 1.02 -15.58 9.77
C MET A 166 2.35 -16.07 9.19
N ARG A 167 3.34 -15.18 9.01
CA ARG A 167 4.67 -15.52 8.48
C ARG A 167 5.65 -15.98 9.55
N THR A 168 5.77 -15.25 10.66
CA THR A 168 6.78 -15.48 11.70
C THR A 168 6.22 -16.11 12.96
N GLU A 169 4.96 -16.52 12.92
CA GLU A 169 4.27 -17.26 13.98
C GLU A 169 4.13 -16.58 15.36
N SER A 170 4.52 -15.31 15.49
CA SER A 170 4.56 -14.58 16.77
C SER A 170 3.17 -14.33 17.40
N ALA A 171 3.00 -14.75 18.66
CA ALA A 171 1.77 -14.57 19.44
C ALA A 171 1.46 -13.10 19.78
N LEU A 172 2.46 -12.25 20.00
CA LEU A 172 2.28 -10.82 20.27
C LEU A 172 1.63 -10.08 19.09
N ASN A 173 2.01 -10.43 17.85
CA ASN A 173 1.41 -9.84 16.66
C ASN A 173 -0.07 -10.23 16.51
N PHE A 174 -0.46 -11.45 16.93
CA PHE A 174 -1.87 -11.86 17.02
C PHE A 174 -2.63 -11.01 18.06
N GLY A 175 -2.08 -10.80 19.25
CA GLY A 175 -2.68 -9.94 20.28
C GLY A 175 -2.92 -8.51 19.78
N TRP A 176 -1.92 -7.93 19.12
CA TRP A 176 -2.02 -6.60 18.52
C TRP A 176 -3.09 -6.55 17.41
N PHE A 177 -3.14 -7.57 16.54
CA PHE A 177 -4.20 -7.71 15.54
C PHE A 177 -5.58 -7.73 16.22
N PHE A 178 -5.82 -8.59 17.20
CA PHE A 178 -7.14 -8.70 17.84
C PHE A 178 -7.60 -7.38 18.46
N LEU A 179 -6.71 -6.67 19.14
CA LEU A 179 -7.02 -5.37 19.75
C LEU A 179 -7.51 -4.35 18.71
N PHE A 180 -6.75 -4.12 17.66
CA PHE A 180 -7.09 -3.11 16.65
C PHE A 180 -8.18 -3.57 15.68
N TYR A 181 -8.30 -4.88 15.44
CA TYR A 181 -9.36 -5.41 14.60
C TYR A 181 -10.72 -5.36 15.30
N LEU A 182 -10.77 -5.48 16.64
CA LEU A 182 -11.98 -5.17 17.41
C LEU A 182 -12.39 -3.70 17.29
N LEU A 183 -11.42 -2.77 17.32
CA LEU A 183 -11.70 -1.35 17.08
C LEU A 183 -12.19 -1.10 15.65
N HIS A 184 -11.65 -1.81 14.66
CA HIS A 184 -12.16 -1.80 13.28
C HIS A 184 -13.61 -2.28 13.21
N ILE A 185 -13.94 -3.43 13.82
CA ILE A 185 -15.31 -3.95 13.89
C ILE A 185 -16.25 -2.93 14.54
N ALA A 186 -15.85 -2.36 15.67
CA ALA A 186 -16.62 -1.32 16.36
C ALA A 186 -16.84 -0.09 15.46
N PHE A 187 -15.80 0.34 14.73
CA PHE A 187 -15.88 1.45 13.80
C PHE A 187 -16.85 1.17 12.64
N VAL A 188 -16.79 -0.01 12.00
CA VAL A 188 -17.67 -0.30 10.86
C VAL A 188 -19.13 -0.48 11.28
N ILE A 189 -19.39 -1.03 12.48
CA ILE A 189 -20.74 -1.07 13.07
C ILE A 189 -21.22 0.36 13.39
N TYR A 190 -20.37 1.18 14.00
CA TYR A 190 -20.66 2.58 14.25
C TYR A 190 -20.96 3.33 12.95
N ALA A 191 -20.21 3.08 11.87
CA ALA A 191 -20.40 3.71 10.57
C ALA A 191 -21.69 3.24 9.88
N ALA A 192 -22.07 1.97 10.02
CA ALA A 192 -23.33 1.44 9.51
C ALA A 192 -24.54 2.11 10.20
N VAL A 193 -24.48 2.39 11.49
CA VAL A 193 -25.56 3.10 12.19
C VAL A 193 -25.47 4.61 11.96
N ALA A 194 -24.26 5.16 12.03
CA ALA A 194 -23.91 6.58 12.01
C ALA A 194 -24.75 7.45 12.96
N PRO A 195 -24.76 7.15 14.29
CA PRO A 195 -25.53 7.94 15.25
C PRO A 195 -24.96 9.36 15.39
N PRO A 196 -25.81 10.39 15.60
CA PRO A 196 -25.38 11.79 15.65
C PRO A 196 -24.82 12.16 17.03
N ILE A 197 -23.78 11.45 17.51
CA ILE A 197 -23.25 11.62 18.87
C ILE A 197 -22.19 12.73 18.92
N PHE A 198 -21.19 12.67 18.04
CA PHE A 198 -20.03 13.59 18.07
C PHE A 198 -20.08 14.68 16.99
N PHE A 199 -20.77 14.39 15.89
CA PHE A 199 -21.07 15.31 14.78
C PHE A 199 -22.51 15.02 14.32
N LYS A 200 -23.14 15.91 13.54
CA LYS A 200 -24.54 15.78 13.07
C LYS A 200 -24.82 14.55 12.15
N GLY A 201 -24.17 13.41 12.35
CA GLY A 201 -24.49 12.09 11.79
C GLY A 201 -24.23 11.89 10.30
N LYS A 202 -23.96 12.96 9.53
CA LYS A 202 -24.00 12.92 8.06
C LYS A 202 -22.65 12.69 7.37
N SER A 203 -21.56 12.59 8.12
CA SER A 203 -20.21 12.33 7.56
C SER A 203 -19.95 10.87 7.21
N LEU A 204 -20.79 9.95 7.72
CA LEU A 204 -20.77 8.53 7.40
C LEU A 204 -22.09 8.14 6.73
N THR A 205 -22.03 7.25 5.76
CA THR A 205 -23.18 6.73 5.01
C THR A 205 -23.90 5.63 5.77
N GLY A 206 -24.28 5.90 7.02
CA GLY A 206 -25.07 4.97 7.83
C GLY A 206 -26.57 5.08 7.59
N ILE A 207 -27.33 4.18 8.21
CA ILE A 207 -28.80 4.14 8.04
C ILE A 207 -29.50 5.38 8.59
N LEU A 208 -29.05 5.93 9.72
CA LEU A 208 -29.68 7.10 10.32
C LEU A 208 -29.61 8.34 9.42
N PRO A 209 -28.44 8.76 8.88
CA PRO A 209 -28.39 9.85 7.92
C PRO A 209 -29.04 9.51 6.58
N ALA A 210 -29.09 8.23 6.17
CA ALA A 210 -29.80 7.82 4.96
C ALA A 210 -31.31 8.13 5.04
N VAL A 211 -31.93 7.75 6.17
CA VAL A 211 -33.35 8.01 6.44
C VAL A 211 -33.63 9.50 6.63
N ASP A 212 -32.74 10.25 7.27
CA ASP A 212 -32.88 11.71 7.44
C ASP A 212 -32.84 12.44 6.08
N LEU A 213 -31.98 12.00 5.15
CA LEU A 213 -31.76 12.70 3.89
C LEU A 213 -32.71 12.30 2.76
N ILE A 214 -33.35 11.13 2.84
CA ILE A 214 -34.19 10.65 1.73
C ILE A 214 -35.48 11.45 1.54
N GLY A 215 -36.01 12.05 2.61
CA GLY A 215 -37.19 12.92 2.55
C GLY A 215 -36.96 14.22 1.78
N ASP A 216 -35.78 14.83 1.95
CA ASP A 216 -35.46 16.12 1.33
C ASP A 216 -34.73 15.97 -0.01
N LYS A 217 -33.83 14.97 -0.11
CA LYS A 217 -32.85 14.83 -1.19
C LYS A 217 -32.69 13.37 -1.58
N VAL A 218 -33.70 12.82 -2.25
CA VAL A 218 -33.80 11.39 -2.63
C VAL A 218 -32.49 10.79 -3.16
N LEU A 219 -31.82 11.48 -4.10
CA LEU A 219 -30.54 11.01 -4.66
C LEU A 219 -29.45 10.81 -3.59
N VAL A 220 -29.33 11.76 -2.66
CA VAL A 220 -28.37 11.68 -1.55
C VAL A 220 -28.74 10.55 -0.61
N GLY A 221 -30.04 10.40 -0.30
CA GLY A 221 -30.54 9.27 0.49
C GLY A 221 -30.18 7.91 -0.11
N ILE A 222 -30.38 7.72 -1.42
CA ILE A 222 -30.01 6.47 -2.12
C ILE A 222 -28.52 6.18 -1.99
N PHE A 223 -27.66 7.19 -2.18
CA PHE A 223 -26.21 7.02 -2.09
C PHE A 223 -25.79 6.60 -0.67
N TYR A 224 -26.47 7.14 0.35
CA TYR A 224 -26.26 6.77 1.74
C TYR A 224 -26.74 5.34 2.04
N PHE A 225 -27.87 4.90 1.47
CA PHE A 225 -28.32 3.51 1.59
C PHE A 225 -27.35 2.50 0.96
N VAL A 226 -26.75 2.84 -0.18
CA VAL A 226 -25.68 2.00 -0.77
C VAL A 226 -24.48 1.91 0.17
N GLY A 227 -24.04 3.04 0.73
CA GLY A 227 -22.96 3.06 1.71
C GLY A 227 -23.27 2.25 2.96
N PHE A 228 -24.51 2.32 3.45
CA PHE A 228 -24.99 1.52 4.58
C PHE A 228 -24.87 0.02 4.27
N GLY A 229 -25.31 -0.41 3.09
CA GLY A 229 -25.16 -1.79 2.64
C GLY A 229 -23.70 -2.25 2.59
N LEU A 230 -22.79 -1.39 2.10
CA LEU A 230 -21.36 -1.68 2.09
C LEU A 230 -20.78 -1.82 3.50
N PHE A 231 -21.12 -0.92 4.44
CA PHE A 231 -20.68 -1.02 5.83
C PHE A 231 -21.24 -2.25 6.55
N CYS A 232 -22.48 -2.65 6.26
CA CYS A 232 -23.05 -3.90 6.77
C CYS A 232 -22.29 -5.12 6.25
N LEU A 233 -21.99 -5.17 4.95
CA LEU A 233 -21.22 -6.26 4.36
C LEU A 233 -19.81 -6.32 4.96
N GLU A 234 -19.15 -5.18 5.11
CA GLU A 234 -17.83 -5.10 5.74
C GLU A 234 -17.86 -5.56 7.20
N ALA A 235 -18.90 -5.20 7.96
CA ALA A 235 -19.07 -5.67 9.33
C ALA A 235 -19.22 -7.20 9.40
N LEU A 236 -20.00 -7.80 8.49
CA LEU A 236 -20.18 -9.26 8.42
C LEU A 236 -18.86 -9.97 8.07
N ILE A 237 -18.15 -9.48 7.05
CA ILE A 237 -16.82 -10.02 6.67
C ILE A 237 -15.85 -9.88 7.84
N SER A 238 -15.84 -8.74 8.54
CA SER A 238 -14.95 -8.50 9.66
C SER A 238 -15.22 -9.44 10.84
N VAL A 239 -16.48 -9.67 11.19
CA VAL A 239 -16.87 -10.65 12.22
C VAL A 239 -16.45 -12.06 11.80
N TRP A 240 -16.59 -12.41 10.52
CA TRP A 240 -16.15 -13.71 10.04
C TRP A 240 -14.62 -13.87 10.11
N VAL A 241 -13.85 -12.86 9.68
CA VAL A 241 -12.38 -12.86 9.73
C VAL A 241 -11.89 -13.06 11.16
N ILE A 242 -12.40 -12.30 12.13
CA ILE A 242 -11.92 -12.41 13.52
C ILE A 242 -12.22 -13.79 14.10
N GLN A 243 -13.36 -14.40 13.74
CA GLN A 243 -13.68 -15.78 14.13
C GLN A 243 -12.67 -16.78 13.55
N GLN A 244 -12.34 -16.68 12.26
CA GLN A 244 -11.36 -17.58 11.63
C GLN A 244 -9.98 -17.43 12.27
N VAL A 245 -9.53 -16.19 12.50
CA VAL A 245 -8.23 -15.91 13.13
C VAL A 245 -8.21 -16.42 14.57
N TYR A 246 -9.30 -16.21 15.32
CA TYR A 246 -9.42 -16.68 16.69
C TYR A 246 -9.40 -18.21 16.80
N MET A 247 -10.14 -18.91 15.93
CA MET A 247 -10.14 -20.37 15.89
C MET A 247 -8.74 -20.92 15.60
N TYR A 248 -8.03 -20.32 14.62
CA TYR A 248 -6.66 -20.68 14.33
C TYR A 248 -5.71 -20.41 15.51
N PHE A 249 -5.81 -19.23 16.13
CA PHE A 249 -4.97 -18.84 17.27
C PHE A 249 -5.17 -19.74 18.48
N ARG A 250 -6.42 -20.13 18.76
CA ARG A 250 -6.75 -21.05 19.86
C ARG A 250 -6.31 -22.49 19.57
N GLY A 251 -6.47 -22.96 18.32
CA GLY A 251 -6.09 -24.31 17.91
C GLY A 251 -4.58 -24.54 17.81
N SER A 252 -3.79 -23.49 17.62
CA SER A 252 -2.33 -23.56 17.43
C SER A 252 -1.50 -23.55 18.73
N GLY A 253 -2.13 -23.53 19.91
CA GLY A 253 -1.43 -23.46 21.20
C GLY A 253 -0.81 -22.10 21.55
N LYS A 254 -0.80 -21.15 20.62
CA LYS A 254 -0.26 -19.78 20.76
C LYS A 254 -0.97 -18.97 21.85
N ALA A 255 -2.24 -19.27 22.10
CA ALA A 255 -2.98 -18.69 23.22
C ALA A 255 -2.31 -18.99 24.58
N ALA A 256 -1.80 -20.22 24.76
CA ALA A 256 -1.12 -20.61 25.99
C ALA A 256 0.29 -20.01 26.08
N GLU A 257 1.00 -19.90 24.96
CA GLU A 257 2.29 -19.22 24.88
C GLU A 257 2.18 -17.74 25.26
N MET A 258 1.20 -17.02 24.69
CA MET A 258 0.93 -15.62 25.02
C MET A 258 0.60 -15.43 26.50
N GLN A 259 -0.16 -16.34 27.10
CA GLN A 259 -0.47 -16.28 28.54
C GLN A 259 0.79 -16.46 29.39
N ARG A 260 1.69 -17.37 29.01
CA ARG A 260 2.97 -17.60 29.70
C ARG A 260 3.89 -16.38 29.57
N GLU A 261 4.02 -15.81 28.37
CA GLU A 261 4.82 -14.60 28.15
C GLU A 261 4.26 -13.40 28.92
N ALA A 262 2.93 -13.17 28.88
CA ALA A 262 2.28 -12.09 29.62
C ALA A 262 2.49 -12.23 31.13
N ALA A 263 2.39 -13.45 31.67
CA ALA A 263 2.68 -13.73 33.08
C ALA A 263 4.16 -13.44 33.42
N GLN A 264 5.10 -13.81 32.54
CA GLN A 264 6.52 -13.50 32.73
C GLN A 264 6.82 -12.00 32.67
N VAL A 265 6.19 -11.26 31.75
CA VAL A 265 6.34 -9.79 31.67
C VAL A 265 5.76 -9.11 32.91
N ALA A 266 4.57 -9.53 33.36
CA ALA A 266 3.95 -9.00 34.57
C ALA A 266 4.82 -9.28 35.82
N MET A 267 5.40 -10.48 35.92
CA MET A 267 6.33 -10.84 37.00
C MET A 267 7.59 -9.96 36.97
N ARG A 268 8.17 -9.71 35.78
CA ARG A 268 9.36 -8.84 35.63
C ARG A 268 9.07 -7.37 35.92
N ALA A 269 7.84 -6.90 35.69
CA ALA A 269 7.42 -5.53 36.00
C ALA A 269 7.10 -5.31 37.49
N ALA A 270 6.95 -6.39 38.25
CA ALA A 270 6.62 -6.36 39.68
C ALA A 270 7.84 -6.52 40.62
N ILE A 271 9.03 -6.77 40.06
CA ILE A 271 10.32 -6.82 40.76
C ILE A 271 11.04 -5.49 40.53
#